data_AF-A0A6I2GQ78-F1
#
_entry.id   AF-A0A6I2GQ78-F1
#
_cell.length_a   1.000
_cell.length_b   1.000
_cell.length_c   1.000
_cell.angle_alpha   90.00
_cell.angle_beta   90.00
_cell.angle_gamma   90.00
#
_symmetry.space_group_name_H-M   'P 1'
#
loop_
_entity.id
_entity.type
_entity.pdbx_description
1 polymer ?
#
loop_
_entity_poly.entity_id
_entity_poly.type
_entity_poly.pdbx_seq_one_letter_code
_entity_poly.pdbx_strand_id
1 'polypeptide(L)'
;MQWCGSSRVSPSMPPTLSPTPRLLLALLPLTFLSAQAHELTHHLVAAPLCGGFGRLYFWTFTVAPGCYEARPWAVLATAAGPLFTYGLMYVGAGLLWRGGGAAAWGAALLAAQMPLARLVTVATGRGGDEGLVARALLGDASAWRPVIGVAALALMGPPVWALARAAAPGWPRARWTLALLLVPMLWSVLLRPLETRLDGLAPEALLGAGVPWVIAVTDSLVVLALLALWRPLARAVATAERGEGASGTAPGTR
;
A
#
# COMPACT_ATOMS: atom_id res chain seq x y z
N MET A 1 37.32 -4.26 40.72
CA MET A 1 36.75 -4.41 39.36
C MET A 1 35.36 -3.82 39.37
N GLN A 2 35.21 -2.60 38.88
CA GLN A 2 33.96 -1.83 38.89
C GLN A 2 33.21 -2.15 37.59
N TRP A 3 32.07 -2.83 37.69
CA TRP A 3 31.23 -3.15 36.55
C TRP A 3 30.58 -1.87 36.03
N CYS A 4 30.97 -1.46 34.82
CA CYS A 4 30.41 -0.33 34.11
C CYS A 4 28.91 -0.58 33.87
N GLY A 5 28.05 0.23 34.49
CA GLY A 5 26.61 0.11 34.36
C GLY A 5 26.16 0.36 32.93
N SER A 6 25.67 -0.68 32.25
CA SER A 6 24.95 -0.49 31.00
C SER A 6 23.60 0.16 31.32
N SER A 7 23.49 1.46 31.07
CA SER A 7 22.19 2.12 30.96
C SER A 7 21.41 1.42 29.85
N ARG A 8 20.50 0.53 30.23
CA ARG A 8 19.49 -0.01 29.32
C ARG A 8 18.71 1.18 28.79
N VAL A 9 19.01 1.58 27.56
CA VAL A 9 18.15 2.46 26.79
C VAL A 9 16.86 1.67 26.63
N SER A 10 15.87 1.96 27.48
CA SER A 10 14.53 1.44 27.29
C SER A 10 14.12 1.81 25.88
N PRO A 11 13.74 0.84 25.02
CA PRO A 11 13.28 1.15 23.68
C PRO A 11 12.13 2.14 23.84
N SER A 12 12.35 3.38 23.43
CA SER A 12 11.34 4.42 23.45
C SER A 12 10.14 3.87 22.70
N MET A 13 9.00 3.74 23.37
CA MET A 13 7.79 3.28 22.70
C MET A 13 7.55 4.18 21.48
N PRO A 14 7.19 3.60 20.32
CA PRO A 14 6.94 4.39 19.14
C PRO A 14 5.85 5.43 19.46
N PRO A 15 6.01 6.66 18.96
CA PRO A 15 5.03 7.72 19.19
C PRO A 15 3.68 7.33 18.63
N THR A 16 2.67 7.91 19.25
CA THR A 16 1.29 7.45 19.20
C THR A 16 0.53 8.20 18.12
N LEU A 17 -0.09 7.48 17.18
CA LEU A 17 -0.87 8.10 16.10
C LEU A 17 -2.36 8.11 16.43
N SER A 18 -2.98 9.29 16.35
CA SER A 18 -4.44 9.46 16.39
C SER A 18 -5.02 9.61 14.97
N PRO A 19 -6.15 8.95 14.64
CA PRO A 19 -6.77 9.06 13.32
C PRO A 19 -7.40 10.45 13.17
N THR A 20 -6.79 11.30 12.35
CA THR A 20 -7.43 12.56 11.94
C THR A 20 -8.18 12.34 10.63
N PRO A 21 -9.35 12.97 10.41
CA PRO A 21 -10.02 12.94 9.12
C PRO A 21 -9.12 13.38 7.96
N ARG A 22 -8.14 14.26 8.24
CA ARG A 22 -7.13 14.70 7.28
C ARG A 22 -6.20 13.56 6.83
N LEU A 23 -5.78 12.69 7.76
CA LEU A 23 -5.01 11.49 7.43
C LEU A 23 -5.84 10.56 6.54
N LEU A 24 -7.11 10.34 6.88
CA LEU A 24 -8.01 9.50 6.07
C LEU A 24 -8.27 10.07 4.67
N LEU A 25 -8.37 11.40 4.53
CA LEU A 25 -8.51 12.04 3.22
C LEU A 25 -7.22 11.94 2.39
N ALA A 26 -6.05 12.06 3.02
CA ALA A 26 -4.77 11.91 2.33
C ALA A 26 -4.49 10.45 1.90
N LEU A 27 -5.09 9.47 2.57
CA LEU A 27 -5.01 8.07 2.15
C LEU A 27 -5.65 7.85 0.78
N LEU A 28 -6.69 8.60 0.40
CA LEU A 28 -7.41 8.34 -0.86
C LEU A 28 -6.54 8.54 -2.12
N PRO A 29 -5.89 9.71 -2.34
CA PRO A 29 -4.99 9.89 -3.48
C PRO A 29 -3.76 8.98 -3.39
N LEU A 30 -3.24 8.73 -2.17
CA LEU A 30 -2.10 7.84 -1.99
C LEU A 30 -2.43 6.37 -2.33
N THR A 31 -3.65 5.92 -1.99
CA THR A 31 -4.16 4.59 -2.35
C THR A 31 -4.28 4.45 -3.85
N PHE A 32 -4.86 5.47 -4.51
CA PHE A 32 -4.95 5.49 -5.98
C PHE A 32 -3.56 5.41 -6.61
N LEU A 33 -2.62 6.29 -6.22
CA LEU A 33 -1.26 6.26 -6.77
C LEU A 33 -0.50 4.97 -6.45
N SER A 34 -0.75 4.35 -5.29
CA SER A 34 -0.15 3.06 -4.94
C SER A 34 -0.68 1.93 -5.83
N ALA A 35 -1.98 1.94 -6.14
CA ALA A 35 -2.57 0.99 -7.08
C ALA A 35 -2.02 1.19 -8.51
N GLN A 36 -1.91 2.44 -8.98
CA GLN A 36 -1.31 2.72 -10.29
C GLN A 36 0.17 2.35 -10.35
N ALA A 37 0.93 2.63 -9.30
CA ALA A 37 2.33 2.22 -9.22
C ALA A 37 2.50 0.69 -9.22
N HIS A 38 1.55 -0.04 -8.61
CA HIS A 38 1.50 -1.51 -8.65
C HIS A 38 1.29 -2.01 -10.09
N GLU A 39 0.29 -1.49 -10.82
CA GLU A 39 0.04 -1.89 -12.22
C GLU A 39 1.16 -1.45 -13.17
N LEU A 40 1.70 -0.25 -12.98
CA LEU A 40 2.85 0.24 -13.73
C LEU A 40 4.07 -0.66 -13.52
N THR A 41 4.28 -1.18 -12.31
CA THR A 41 5.37 -2.12 -12.03
C THR A 41 5.22 -3.39 -12.84
N HIS A 42 4.02 -3.97 -12.91
CA HIS A 42 3.75 -5.11 -13.79
C HIS A 42 4.10 -4.81 -15.24
N HIS A 43 3.61 -3.68 -15.74
CA HIS A 43 3.77 -3.25 -17.12
C HIS A 43 5.24 -3.03 -17.51
N LEU A 44 6.00 -2.36 -16.64
CA LEU A 44 7.42 -2.10 -16.85
C LEU A 44 8.27 -3.38 -16.77
N VAL A 45 7.93 -4.32 -15.89
CA VAL A 45 8.64 -5.61 -15.82
C VAL A 45 8.23 -6.51 -16.97
N ALA A 46 6.97 -6.53 -17.39
CA ALA A 46 6.51 -7.34 -18.52
C ALA A 46 7.26 -7.01 -19.81
N ALA A 47 7.56 -5.74 -20.06
CA ALA A 47 8.18 -5.30 -21.31
C ALA A 47 9.50 -6.01 -21.66
N PRO A 48 10.54 -6.02 -20.80
CA PRO A 48 11.77 -6.76 -21.07
C PRO A 48 11.56 -8.28 -21.11
N LEU A 49 10.64 -8.84 -20.31
CA LEU A 49 10.37 -10.30 -20.33
C LEU A 49 9.69 -10.73 -21.64
N CYS A 50 8.87 -9.86 -22.23
CA CYS A 50 8.11 -10.11 -23.45
C CYS A 50 8.75 -9.55 -24.74
N GLY A 51 9.79 -8.72 -24.61
CA GLY A 51 10.40 -8.03 -25.76
C GLY A 51 9.57 -6.87 -26.32
N GLY A 52 8.57 -6.40 -25.57
CA GLY A 52 7.65 -5.35 -25.99
C GLY A 52 6.59 -5.07 -24.93
N PHE A 53 5.97 -3.90 -24.99
CA PHE A 53 4.90 -3.51 -24.07
C PHE A 53 3.57 -4.14 -24.46
N GLY A 54 2.78 -4.53 -23.45
CA GLY A 54 1.35 -4.73 -23.60
C GLY A 54 0.59 -3.43 -23.38
N ARG A 55 -0.55 -3.48 -22.70
CA ARG A 55 -1.36 -2.30 -22.37
C ARG A 55 -1.55 -2.16 -20.87
N LEU A 56 -1.34 -0.94 -20.37
CA LEU A 56 -1.66 -0.55 -19.00
C LEU A 56 -3.14 -0.12 -18.91
N TYR A 57 -3.82 -0.54 -17.85
CA TYR A 57 -5.16 -0.10 -17.44
C TYR A 57 -5.11 0.34 -15.98
N PHE A 58 -6.18 0.96 -15.47
CA PHE A 58 -6.21 1.45 -14.09
C PHE A 58 -6.06 0.35 -13.02
N TRP A 59 -6.46 -0.90 -13.29
CA TRP A 59 -6.43 -2.00 -12.30
C TRP A 59 -5.89 -3.32 -12.83
N THR A 60 -5.39 -3.29 -14.05
CA THR A 60 -4.90 -4.47 -14.72
C THR A 60 -3.84 -4.04 -15.70
N PHE A 61 -3.04 -5.00 -16.13
CA PHE A 61 -2.15 -4.85 -17.27
C PHE A 61 -2.33 -6.03 -18.21
N THR A 62 -1.92 -5.85 -19.45
CA THR A 62 -1.71 -6.95 -20.38
C THR A 62 -0.23 -7.01 -20.76
N VAL A 63 0.20 -8.19 -21.19
CA VAL A 63 1.53 -8.39 -21.78
C VAL A 63 1.46 -8.24 -23.30
N ALA A 64 2.62 -8.21 -23.97
CA ALA A 64 2.65 -8.24 -25.42
C ALA A 64 1.93 -9.51 -25.97
N PRO A 65 1.21 -9.43 -27.10
CA PRO A 65 0.47 -10.57 -27.65
C PRO A 65 1.37 -11.80 -27.86
N GLY A 66 0.90 -12.98 -27.44
CA GLY A 66 1.64 -14.24 -27.58
C GLY A 66 2.77 -14.45 -26.55
N CYS A 67 2.98 -13.51 -25.61
CA CYS A 67 4.11 -13.59 -24.69
C CYS A 67 4.02 -14.79 -23.74
N TYR A 68 2.86 -15.07 -23.15
CA TYR A 68 2.75 -16.18 -22.20
C TYR A 68 2.88 -17.55 -22.86
N GLU A 69 2.43 -17.68 -24.10
CA GLU A 69 2.57 -18.88 -24.92
C GLU A 69 4.05 -19.13 -25.29
N ALA A 70 4.76 -18.08 -25.70
CA ALA A 70 6.17 -18.18 -26.08
C ALA A 70 7.11 -18.25 -24.86
N ARG A 71 6.72 -17.63 -23.73
CA ARG A 71 7.54 -17.43 -22.53
C ARG A 71 6.67 -17.59 -21.27
N PRO A 72 6.34 -18.83 -20.86
CA PRO A 72 5.50 -19.07 -19.68
C PRO A 72 6.04 -18.42 -18.39
N TRP A 73 7.36 -18.27 -18.28
CA TRP A 73 8.03 -17.60 -17.16
C TRP A 73 7.75 -16.09 -17.09
N ALA A 74 7.16 -15.47 -18.13
CA ALA A 74 6.74 -14.08 -18.10
C ALA A 74 5.66 -13.80 -17.04
N VAL A 75 5.04 -14.84 -16.45
CA VAL A 75 4.18 -14.70 -15.25
C VAL A 75 4.89 -14.05 -14.06
N LEU A 76 6.23 -14.03 -14.05
CA LEU A 76 7.01 -13.25 -13.08
C LEU A 76 6.70 -11.74 -13.16
N ALA A 77 6.24 -11.22 -14.31
CA ALA A 77 5.72 -9.87 -14.40
C ALA A 77 4.53 -9.67 -13.45
N THR A 78 3.61 -10.63 -13.34
CA THR A 78 2.50 -10.65 -12.38
C THR A 78 2.96 -10.74 -10.91
N ALA A 79 4.18 -11.19 -10.62
CA ALA A 79 4.70 -11.14 -9.25
C ALA A 79 5.25 -9.74 -8.88
N ALA A 80 5.59 -8.91 -9.88
CA ALA A 80 6.30 -7.66 -9.65
C ALA A 80 5.49 -6.62 -8.86
N GLY A 81 4.20 -6.44 -9.14
CA GLY A 81 3.30 -5.56 -8.39
C GLY A 81 3.19 -5.95 -6.90
N PRO A 82 2.84 -7.21 -6.55
CA PRO A 82 2.86 -7.67 -5.17
C PRO A 82 4.20 -7.43 -4.47
N LEU A 83 5.32 -7.77 -5.10
CA LEU A 83 6.65 -7.54 -4.52
C LEU A 83 6.91 -6.06 -4.24
N PHE A 84 6.55 -5.18 -5.17
CA PHE A 84 6.68 -3.73 -5.02
C PHE A 84 5.85 -3.22 -3.83
N THR A 85 4.57 -3.57 -3.76
CA THR A 85 3.69 -3.10 -2.68
C THR A 85 4.05 -3.68 -1.32
N TYR A 86 4.47 -4.96 -1.23
CA TYR A 86 5.02 -5.51 0.01
C TYR A 86 6.27 -4.74 0.42
N GLY A 87 7.17 -4.42 -0.51
CA GLY A 87 8.31 -3.54 -0.27
C GLY A 87 7.90 -2.20 0.33
N LEU A 88 6.89 -1.54 -0.23
CA LEU A 88 6.34 -0.28 0.30
C LEU A 88 5.71 -0.44 1.69
N MET A 89 5.09 -1.57 2.01
CA MET A 89 4.60 -1.85 3.37
C MET A 89 5.77 -1.90 4.38
N TYR A 90 6.90 -2.51 4.02
CA TYR A 90 8.09 -2.55 4.87
C TYR A 90 8.74 -1.17 5.00
N VAL A 91 8.77 -0.36 3.94
CA VAL A 91 9.19 1.05 4.01
C VAL A 91 8.29 1.81 4.98
N GLY A 92 6.97 1.63 4.89
CA GLY A 92 6.01 2.21 5.81
C GLY A 92 6.24 1.79 7.27
N ALA A 93 6.51 0.51 7.51
CA ALA A 93 6.86 -0.01 8.84
C ALA A 93 8.17 0.59 9.38
N GLY A 94 9.20 0.76 8.54
CA GLY A 94 10.42 1.44 8.91
C GLY A 94 10.18 2.90 9.32
N LEU A 95 9.30 3.61 8.61
CA LEU A 95 8.90 4.98 8.97
C LEU A 95 8.12 5.04 10.30
N LEU A 96 7.29 4.04 10.60
CA LEU A 96 6.62 3.91 11.91
C LEU A 96 7.63 3.82 13.06
N TRP A 97 8.71 3.04 12.89
CA TRP A 97 9.76 2.91 13.92
C TRP A 97 10.60 4.17 14.12
N ARG A 98 10.74 5.01 13.10
CA ARG A 98 11.45 6.30 13.22
C ARG A 98 10.71 7.30 14.10
N GLY A 99 9.39 7.17 14.23
CA GLY A 99 8.57 8.04 15.05
C GLY A 99 8.42 9.47 14.51
N GLY A 100 7.78 10.33 15.32
CA GLY A 100 7.40 11.70 14.96
C GLY A 100 6.57 11.73 13.67
N GLY A 101 6.67 12.83 12.93
CA GLY A 101 5.92 13.01 11.69
C GLY A 101 6.17 11.94 10.62
N ALA A 102 7.27 11.18 10.70
CA ALA A 102 7.52 10.05 9.81
C ALA A 102 6.53 8.89 10.06
N ALA A 103 6.07 8.69 11.30
CA ALA A 103 5.15 7.61 11.63
C ALA A 103 3.80 7.78 10.93
N ALA A 104 3.26 9.00 10.83
CA ALA A 104 2.00 9.24 10.13
C ALA A 104 2.12 8.90 8.64
N TRP A 105 3.25 9.23 8.01
CA TRP A 105 3.56 8.84 6.64
C TRP A 105 3.73 7.34 6.49
N GLY A 106 4.39 6.70 7.45
CA GLY A 106 4.54 5.25 7.49
C GLY A 106 3.19 4.51 7.55
N ALA A 107 2.30 4.99 8.43
CA ALA A 107 0.93 4.47 8.52
C ALA A 107 0.16 4.67 7.23
N ALA A 108 0.25 5.86 6.62
CA ALA A 108 -0.44 6.18 5.39
C ALA A 108 0.03 5.32 4.21
N LEU A 109 1.35 5.25 4.01
CA LEU A 109 1.97 4.48 2.95
C LEU A 109 1.61 3.00 3.04
N LEU A 110 1.71 2.41 4.23
CA LEU A 110 1.40 1.01 4.46
C LEU A 110 -0.08 0.72 4.21
N ALA A 111 -0.99 1.54 4.75
CA ALA A 111 -2.43 1.38 4.55
C ALA A 111 -2.82 1.49 3.07
N ALA A 112 -2.21 2.43 2.33
CA ALA A 112 -2.44 2.64 0.91
C ALA A 112 -2.08 1.43 0.03
N GLN A 113 -1.25 0.49 0.51
CA GLN A 113 -0.93 -0.76 -0.19
C GLN A 113 -2.06 -1.81 -0.10
N MET A 114 -3.19 -1.47 0.50
CA MET A 114 -4.40 -2.29 0.65
C MET A 114 -4.14 -3.74 1.15
N PRO A 115 -3.48 -3.95 2.31
CA PRO A 115 -3.15 -5.30 2.79
C PRO A 115 -4.38 -6.22 2.92
N LEU A 116 -5.51 -5.66 3.37
CA LEU A 116 -6.76 -6.42 3.52
C LEU A 116 -7.37 -6.83 2.18
N ALA A 117 -7.27 -6.00 1.15
CA ALA A 117 -7.79 -6.34 -0.18
C ALA A 117 -7.11 -7.61 -0.72
N ARG A 118 -5.79 -7.75 -0.50
CA ARG A 118 -5.02 -8.95 -0.87
C ARG A 118 -5.58 -10.20 -0.21
N LEU A 119 -5.82 -10.19 1.10
CA LEU A 119 -6.45 -11.32 1.81
C LEU A 119 -7.84 -11.65 1.27
N VAL A 120 -8.66 -10.63 1.03
CA VAL A 120 -10.02 -10.82 0.52
C VAL A 120 -10.00 -11.47 -0.86
N THR A 121 -9.07 -11.08 -1.74
CA THR A 121 -8.97 -11.70 -3.08
C THR A 121 -8.59 -13.18 -3.00
N VAL A 122 -7.66 -13.56 -2.13
CA VAL A 122 -7.29 -14.96 -1.88
C VAL A 122 -8.46 -15.74 -1.26
N ALA A 123 -9.10 -15.18 -0.24
CA ALA A 123 -10.21 -15.80 0.47
C ALA A 123 -11.42 -16.04 -0.43
N THR A 124 -11.77 -15.09 -1.30
CA THR A 124 -12.89 -15.20 -2.25
C THR A 124 -12.58 -16.10 -3.45
N GLY A 125 -11.32 -16.55 -3.61
CA GLY A 125 -10.92 -17.51 -4.65
C GLY A 125 -10.61 -16.88 -6.01
N ARG A 126 -10.77 -15.56 -6.13
CA ARG A 126 -10.30 -14.80 -7.30
C ARG A 126 -8.77 -14.79 -7.36
N GLY A 127 -8.14 -14.69 -6.19
CA GLY A 127 -6.69 -14.77 -6.01
C GLY A 127 -5.90 -13.53 -6.41
N GLY A 128 -6.43 -12.66 -7.27
CA GLY A 128 -5.68 -11.51 -7.77
C GLY A 128 -4.37 -11.95 -8.43
N ASP A 129 -3.34 -11.11 -8.31
CA ASP A 129 -2.00 -11.39 -8.84
C ASP A 129 -1.35 -12.57 -8.12
N GLU A 130 -1.45 -12.62 -6.79
CA GLU A 130 -0.86 -13.69 -6.00
C GLU A 130 -1.44 -15.06 -6.38
N GLY A 131 -2.75 -15.12 -6.65
CA GLY A 131 -3.40 -16.34 -7.11
C GLY A 131 -3.06 -16.71 -8.55
N LEU A 132 -2.86 -15.73 -9.44
CA LEU A 132 -2.38 -15.99 -10.79
C LEU A 132 -0.97 -16.59 -10.75
N VAL A 133 -0.06 -16.00 -9.97
CA VAL A 133 1.30 -16.53 -9.77
C VAL A 133 1.24 -17.91 -9.13
N ALA A 134 0.44 -18.10 -8.09
CA ALA A 134 0.33 -19.38 -7.39
C ALA A 134 -0.20 -20.49 -8.31
N ARG A 135 -1.21 -20.22 -9.14
CA ARG A 135 -1.71 -21.21 -10.13
C ARG A 135 -0.69 -21.54 -11.20
N ALA A 136 0.09 -20.55 -11.65
CA ALA A 136 1.17 -20.81 -12.60
C ALA A 136 2.29 -21.69 -12.02
N LEU A 137 2.55 -21.59 -10.72
CA LEU A 137 3.61 -22.36 -10.04
C LEU A 137 3.14 -23.72 -9.51
N LEU A 138 1.91 -23.81 -9.01
CA LEU A 138 1.38 -24.97 -8.27
C LEU A 138 0.29 -25.72 -9.04
N GLY A 139 -0.15 -25.19 -10.19
CA GLY A 139 -1.30 -25.68 -10.95
C GLY A 139 -2.65 -25.22 -10.39
N ASP A 140 -3.73 -25.63 -11.06
CA ASP A 140 -5.12 -25.22 -10.73
C ASP A 140 -5.75 -25.97 -9.54
N ALA A 141 -4.96 -26.73 -8.79
CA ALA A 141 -5.43 -27.42 -7.59
C ALA A 141 -5.87 -26.42 -6.50
N SER A 142 -6.96 -26.72 -5.79
CA SER A 142 -7.48 -25.87 -4.69
C SER A 142 -6.45 -25.59 -3.57
N ALA A 143 -5.37 -26.38 -3.52
CA ALA A 143 -4.25 -26.25 -2.61
C ALA A 143 -3.45 -24.93 -2.76
N TRP A 144 -3.53 -24.20 -3.87
CA TRP A 144 -2.82 -22.91 -4.00
C TRP A 144 -3.32 -21.85 -3.02
N ARG A 145 -4.61 -21.88 -2.67
CA ARG A 145 -5.26 -20.87 -1.80
C ARG A 145 -4.68 -20.83 -0.38
N PRO A 146 -4.58 -21.95 0.37
CA PRO A 146 -3.96 -21.91 1.69
C PRO A 146 -2.48 -21.54 1.63
N VAL A 147 -1.74 -22.03 0.63
CA VAL A 147 -0.29 -21.71 0.47
C VAL A 147 -0.09 -20.21 0.27
N ILE A 148 -0.82 -19.61 -0.68
CA ILE A 148 -0.65 -18.19 -0.96
C ILE A 148 -1.24 -17.31 0.14
N GLY A 149 -2.30 -17.75 0.82
CA GLY A 149 -2.86 -17.06 1.98
C GLY A 149 -1.86 -16.98 3.13
N VAL A 150 -1.17 -18.08 3.42
CA VAL A 150 -0.09 -18.12 4.42
C VAL A 150 1.09 -17.24 3.99
N ALA A 151 1.50 -17.30 2.72
CA ALA A 151 2.58 -16.47 2.21
C ALA A 151 2.25 -14.97 2.30
N ALA A 152 1.04 -14.57 1.88
CA ALA A 152 0.58 -13.19 1.98
C ALA A 152 0.56 -12.72 3.44
N LEU A 153 0.02 -13.54 4.36
CA LEU A 153 0.02 -13.26 5.80
C LEU A 153 1.43 -13.13 6.36
N ALA A 154 2.37 -13.99 5.94
CA ALA A 154 3.76 -13.92 6.37
C ALA A 154 4.45 -12.63 5.89
N LEU A 155 4.16 -12.20 4.66
CA LEU A 155 4.75 -10.99 4.08
C LEU A 155 4.18 -9.71 4.67
N MET A 156 2.86 -9.60 4.83
CA MET A 156 2.24 -8.38 5.36
C MET A 156 2.01 -8.38 6.87
N GLY A 157 2.07 -9.54 7.52
CA GLY A 157 1.84 -9.68 8.96
C GLY A 157 2.75 -8.78 9.80
N PRO A 158 4.09 -8.81 9.59
CA PRO A 158 5.01 -7.93 10.30
C PRO A 158 4.72 -6.44 10.15
N PRO A 159 4.57 -5.87 8.93
CA PRO A 159 4.23 -4.45 8.80
C PRO A 159 2.85 -4.11 9.39
N VAL A 160 1.82 -4.95 9.19
CA VAL A 160 0.48 -4.72 9.78
C VAL A 160 0.52 -4.78 11.31
N TRP A 161 1.34 -5.65 11.89
CA TRP A 161 1.57 -5.70 13.33
C TRP A 161 2.28 -4.42 13.82
N ALA A 162 3.30 -3.95 13.11
CA ALA A 162 3.96 -2.67 13.40
C ALA A 162 2.97 -1.51 13.37
N LEU A 163 2.07 -1.48 12.38
CA LEU A 163 0.96 -0.53 12.31
C LEU A 163 0.12 -0.60 13.59
N ALA A 164 -0.42 -1.77 13.92
CA ALA A 164 -1.28 -1.96 15.10
C ALA A 164 -0.63 -1.54 16.43
N ARG A 165 0.71 -1.67 16.53
CA ARG A 165 1.49 -1.26 17.71
C ARG A 165 1.70 0.25 17.80
N ALA A 166 1.63 0.98 16.70
CA ALA A 166 1.78 2.45 16.66
C ALA A 166 0.53 3.23 17.10
N ALA A 167 -0.60 2.55 17.29
CA ALA A 167 -1.84 3.16 17.77
C ALA A 167 -1.71 3.74 19.19
N ALA A 168 -2.29 4.92 19.40
CA ALA A 168 -2.24 5.63 20.67
C ALA A 168 -2.86 4.86 21.87
N PRO A 169 -2.31 4.98 23.08
CA PRO A 169 -2.94 4.54 24.33
C PRO A 169 -4.34 5.10 24.47
N GLY A 170 -5.30 4.27 24.91
CA GLY A 170 -6.71 4.67 25.07
C GLY A 170 -7.55 4.55 23.79
N TRP A 171 -6.94 4.47 22.60
CA TRP A 171 -7.67 4.11 21.40
C TRP A 171 -7.82 2.59 21.26
N PRO A 172 -8.99 2.10 20.80
CA PRO A 172 -9.15 0.70 20.48
C PRO A 172 -8.27 0.36 19.27
N ARG A 173 -7.03 -0.09 19.53
CA ARG A 173 -5.99 -0.40 18.52
C ARG A 173 -6.54 -1.20 17.34
N ALA A 174 -7.40 -2.18 17.65
CA ALA A 174 -8.08 -3.00 16.66
C ALA A 174 -8.97 -2.19 15.71
N ARG A 175 -9.82 -1.28 16.22
CA ARG A 175 -10.70 -0.45 15.38
C ARG A 175 -9.92 0.51 14.51
N TRP A 176 -8.87 1.12 15.04
CA TRP A 176 -8.02 2.03 14.27
C TRP A 176 -7.28 1.31 13.14
N THR A 177 -6.65 0.18 13.47
CA THR A 177 -5.96 -0.66 12.47
C THR A 177 -6.95 -1.12 11.41
N LEU A 178 -8.12 -1.60 11.84
CA LEU A 178 -9.17 -2.05 10.94
C LEU A 178 -9.66 -0.91 10.03
N ALA A 179 -9.82 0.32 10.54
CA ALA A 179 -10.19 1.46 9.72
C ALA A 179 -9.15 1.78 8.64
N LEU A 180 -7.86 1.77 9.00
CA LEU A 180 -6.77 1.98 8.04
C LEU A 180 -6.66 0.86 7.00
N LEU A 181 -7.07 -0.36 7.34
CA LEU A 181 -7.10 -1.48 6.40
C LEU A 181 -8.37 -1.46 5.51
N LEU A 182 -9.51 -1.03 6.05
CA LEU A 182 -10.79 -1.02 5.35
C LEU A 182 -10.94 0.18 4.40
N VAL A 183 -10.58 1.39 4.83
CA VAL A 183 -10.84 2.62 4.06
C VAL A 183 -10.20 2.56 2.65
N PRO A 184 -8.91 2.22 2.49
CA PRO A 184 -8.28 2.06 1.18
C PRO A 184 -8.96 1.00 0.30
N MET A 185 -9.36 -0.12 0.90
CA MET A 185 -10.06 -1.20 0.21
C MET A 185 -11.46 -0.79 -0.25
N LEU A 186 -12.24 -0.11 0.61
CA LEU A 186 -13.56 0.37 0.23
C LEU A 186 -13.46 1.43 -0.86
N TRP A 187 -12.46 2.30 -0.77
CA TRP A 187 -12.17 3.29 -1.79
C TRP A 187 -11.91 2.65 -3.16
N SER A 188 -11.05 1.62 -3.23
CA SER A 188 -10.78 0.93 -4.50
C SER A 188 -12.01 0.22 -5.06
N VAL A 189 -12.85 -0.39 -4.21
CA VAL A 189 -14.12 -1.00 -4.64
C VAL A 189 -15.07 0.03 -5.23
N LEU A 190 -15.14 1.23 -4.65
CA LEU A 190 -16.03 2.30 -5.11
C LEU A 190 -15.56 2.94 -6.43
N LEU A 191 -14.25 3.07 -6.64
CA LEU A 191 -13.72 3.66 -7.87
C LEU A 191 -13.74 2.70 -9.06
N ARG A 192 -13.63 1.39 -8.81
CA ARG A 192 -13.49 0.38 -9.86
C ARG A 192 -14.49 0.52 -11.03
N PRO A 193 -15.81 0.75 -10.81
CA PRO A 193 -16.76 0.93 -11.91
C PRO A 193 -16.48 2.18 -12.76
N LEU A 194 -16.01 3.27 -12.15
CA LEU A 194 -15.64 4.49 -12.86
C LEU A 194 -14.40 4.25 -13.73
N GLU A 195 -13.36 3.63 -13.15
CA GLU A 195 -12.12 3.33 -13.88
C GLU A 195 -12.36 2.34 -15.02
N THR A 196 -13.21 1.32 -14.84
CA THR A 196 -13.59 0.41 -15.92
C THR A 196 -14.31 1.14 -17.07
N ARG A 197 -15.13 2.15 -16.75
CA ARG A 197 -15.74 3.01 -17.79
C ARG A 197 -14.70 3.87 -18.49
N LEU A 198 -13.76 4.44 -17.74
CA LEU A 198 -12.67 5.24 -18.31
C LEU A 198 -11.77 4.41 -19.21
N ASP A 199 -11.45 3.17 -18.84
CA ASP A 199 -10.69 2.22 -19.67
C ASP A 199 -11.41 1.93 -20.99
N GLY A 200 -12.74 1.79 -20.97
CA GLY A 200 -13.56 1.58 -22.18
C GLY A 200 -13.70 2.82 -23.07
N LEU A 201 -13.54 4.02 -22.50
CA LEU A 201 -13.57 5.29 -23.22
C LEU A 201 -12.18 5.74 -23.69
N ALA A 202 -11.11 5.15 -23.14
CA ALA A 202 -9.75 5.50 -23.47
C ALA A 202 -9.47 5.17 -24.95
N PRO A 203 -9.31 6.19 -25.83
CA PRO A 203 -9.03 5.94 -27.23
C PRO A 203 -7.73 5.15 -27.37
N GLU A 204 -7.55 4.45 -28.50
CA GLU A 204 -6.29 3.74 -28.82
C GLU A 204 -5.06 4.67 -28.95
N ALA A 205 -5.22 5.98 -28.73
CA ALA A 205 -4.14 6.92 -28.56
C ALA A 205 -3.34 6.59 -27.29
N LEU A 206 -2.51 5.57 -27.38
CA LEU A 206 -1.52 5.22 -26.39
C LEU A 206 -0.42 6.28 -26.44
N LEU A 207 -0.05 6.81 -25.28
CA LEU A 207 1.32 7.32 -25.13
C LEU A 207 2.23 6.12 -25.41
N GLY A 208 3.37 6.37 -26.08
CA GLY A 208 4.32 5.30 -26.41
C GLY A 208 4.57 4.38 -25.22
N ALA A 209 4.90 3.11 -25.50
CA ALA A 209 5.00 2.04 -24.49
C ALA A 209 3.66 1.56 -23.89
N GLY A 210 2.53 1.72 -24.57
CA GLY A 210 1.29 1.04 -24.18
C GLY A 210 0.54 1.66 -22.99
N VAL A 211 0.82 2.91 -22.67
CA VAL A 211 0.17 3.65 -21.57
C VAL A 211 -0.88 4.61 -22.15
N PRO A 212 -2.18 4.43 -21.88
CA PRO A 212 -3.20 5.39 -22.31
C PRO A 212 -2.95 6.79 -21.73
N TRP A 213 -3.13 7.85 -22.55
CA TRP A 213 -2.93 9.23 -22.08
C TRP A 213 -3.81 9.59 -20.89
N VAL A 214 -5.01 9.02 -20.81
CA VAL A 214 -5.96 9.27 -19.72
C VAL A 214 -5.41 8.79 -18.37
N ILE A 215 -4.64 7.71 -18.34
CA ILE A 215 -3.98 7.22 -17.12
C ILE A 215 -2.88 8.21 -16.73
N ALA A 216 -2.00 8.56 -17.68
CA ALA A 216 -0.90 9.49 -17.40
C ALA A 216 -1.38 10.87 -16.93
N VAL A 217 -2.46 11.40 -17.52
CA VAL A 217 -3.06 12.67 -17.10
C VAL A 217 -3.69 12.53 -15.72
N THR A 218 -4.47 11.47 -15.47
CA THR A 218 -5.07 11.21 -14.15
C THR A 218 -3.99 11.11 -13.08
N ASP A 219 -2.95 10.32 -13.30
CA ASP A 219 -1.82 10.14 -12.37
C ASP A 219 -1.13 11.47 -12.09
N SER A 220 -0.85 12.26 -13.14
CA SER A 220 -0.25 13.57 -13.00
C SER A 220 -1.12 14.50 -12.15
N LEU A 221 -2.44 14.52 -12.38
CA LEU A 221 -3.38 15.33 -11.60
C LEU A 221 -3.45 14.88 -10.13
N VAL A 222 -3.45 13.57 -9.87
CA VAL A 222 -3.46 13.04 -8.50
C VAL A 222 -2.14 13.31 -7.78
N VAL A 223 -0.99 13.21 -8.47
CA VAL A 223 0.31 13.62 -7.94
C VAL A 223 0.31 15.10 -7.59
N LEU A 224 -0.16 15.97 -8.49
CA LEU A 224 -0.26 17.41 -8.22
C LEU A 224 -1.19 17.71 -7.04
N ALA A 225 -2.32 17.02 -6.93
CA ALA A 225 -3.22 17.13 -5.80
C ALA A 225 -2.54 16.69 -4.49
N LEU A 226 -1.81 15.57 -4.50
CA LEU A 226 -1.06 15.10 -3.33
C LEU A 226 0.04 16.09 -2.92
N LEU A 227 0.77 16.66 -3.88
CA LEU A 227 1.79 17.69 -3.63
C LEU A 227 1.17 18.97 -3.08
N ALA A 228 0.01 19.39 -3.57
CA ALA A 228 -0.72 20.54 -3.04
C ALA A 228 -1.20 20.29 -1.60
N LEU A 229 -1.62 19.05 -1.30
CA LEU A 229 -2.05 18.63 0.04
C LEU A 229 -0.89 18.30 0.99
N TRP A 230 0.34 18.20 0.47
CA TRP A 230 1.52 17.79 1.23
C TRP A 230 1.81 18.70 2.42
N ARG A 231 1.88 20.02 2.21
CA ARG A 231 2.20 20.99 3.27
C ARG A 231 1.09 21.11 4.32
N PRO A 232 -0.21 21.17 3.96
CA PRO A 232 -1.30 21.11 4.94
C PRO A 232 -1.29 19.82 5.76
N LEU A 233 -1.03 18.68 5.13
CA LEU A 233 -1.02 17.39 5.81
C LEU A 233 0.14 17.27 6.79
N ALA A 234 1.36 17.63 6.34
CA ALA A 234 2.55 17.63 7.20
C ALA A 234 2.36 18.55 8.42
N ARG A 235 1.76 19.73 8.22
CA ARG A 235 1.43 20.64 9.33
C ARG A 235 0.38 20.05 10.27
N ALA A 236 -0.68 19.45 9.73
CA ALA A 236 -1.73 18.84 10.53
C ALA A 236 -1.21 17.68 11.41
N VAL A 237 -0.34 16.84 10.84
CA VAL A 237 0.35 15.77 11.57
C VAL A 237 1.22 16.38 12.68
N ALA A 238 2.06 17.36 12.36
CA ALA A 238 2.95 17.99 13.33
C ALA A 238 2.21 18.78 14.44
N THR A 239 0.99 19.24 14.19
CA THR A 239 0.14 19.87 15.22
C THR A 239 -0.55 18.85 16.12
N ALA A 240 -0.99 17.72 15.57
CA ALA A 240 -1.60 16.64 16.36
C ALA A 240 -0.60 16.08 17.38
N GLU A 241 0.67 15.91 16.96
CA GLU A 241 1.76 15.45 17.83
C GLU A 241 2.08 16.43 18.97
N ARG A 242 1.91 17.74 18.75
CA ARG A 242 2.18 18.78 19.77
C ARG A 242 1.03 18.95 20.77
N GLY A 243 -0.21 18.74 20.34
CA GLY A 243 -1.40 18.87 21.19
C GLY A 243 -1.49 17.81 22.29
N GLU A 244 -0.99 16.59 22.03
CA GLU A 244 -0.96 15.50 23.03
C GLU A 244 0.17 15.67 24.07
N GLY A 245 1.22 16.43 23.76
CA GLY A 245 2.32 16.70 24.70
C GLY A 245 2.04 17.80 25.72
N ALA A 246 1.11 18.71 25.44
CA ALA A 246 0.87 19.91 26.27
C ALA A 246 -0.12 19.69 27.43
N SER A 247 -0.90 18.61 27.42
CA SER A 247 -1.89 18.32 28.48
C SER A 247 -1.34 17.50 29.66
N GLY A 248 -0.07 17.09 29.62
CA GLY A 248 0.56 16.21 30.62
C GLY A 248 1.23 16.87 31.81
N THR A 249 1.31 18.21 31.89
CA THR A 249 1.91 18.92 33.02
C THR A 249 0.89 19.77 33.74
N ALA A 250 0.07 19.14 34.58
CA ALA A 250 -0.49 19.83 35.73
C ALA A 250 0.52 19.66 36.89
N PRO A 251 1.31 20.68 37.24
CA PRO A 251 1.99 20.67 38.53
C PRO A 251 0.92 20.82 39.59
N GLY A 252 0.55 19.70 40.20
CA GLY A 252 -0.07 19.71 41.51
C GLY A 252 0.95 20.26 42.50
N THR A 253 0.79 21.52 42.90
CA THR A 253 1.41 22.04 44.10
C THR A 253 0.31 22.57 45.01
N ARG A 254 0.35 22.01 46.21
CA ARG A 254 -0.45 22.30 47.40
C ARG A 254 -0.32 23.75 47.83
#